data_AF-A0A916TGA8-F1
#
_entry.id   AF-A0A916TGA8-F1
#
_cell.length_a   1.000
_cell.length_b   1.000
_cell.length_c   1.000
_cell.angle_alpha   90.00
_cell.angle_beta   90.00
_cell.angle_gamma   90.00
#
_symmetry.space_group_name_H-M   'P 1'
#
loop_
_entity.id
_entity.type
_entity.pdbx_description
1 polymer ?
#
loop_
_entity_poly.entity_id
_entity_poly.type
_entity_poly.pdbx_seq_one_letter_code
_entity_poly.pdbx_strand_id
1 'polypeptide(L)'
;MIDRRTALAGVTAMFGTSLFAPIARAAGLAPAAALAPPVISEGLPSVAVFTPTQRALMTALSERVIPTTDTPGAIAAGVPAYIEKLLADWALPGDRVPIVAGLDAIEARSQQDYKVSAAKATPAQQDALLTLAMNGQIPGGAPFFEAFRQLVIAGYYTSEIGMTQEREYLPVPGEYNGAFPYSQVNKVYSA
;
A
#
# COMPACT_ATOMS: atom_id res chain seq x y z
N MET A 1 -30.08 -41.07 28.38
CA MET A 1 -28.68 -41.55 28.38
C MET A 1 -28.19 -41.44 26.94
N ILE A 2 -27.19 -40.58 26.67
CA ILE A 2 -26.71 -40.37 25.28
C ILE A 2 -25.89 -41.59 24.84
N ASP A 3 -26.19 -42.13 23.66
CA ASP A 3 -25.45 -43.25 23.08
C ASP A 3 -24.06 -42.81 22.60
N ARG A 4 -23.06 -43.69 22.72
CA ARG A 4 -21.65 -43.38 22.37
C ARG A 4 -21.49 -42.91 20.93
N ARG A 5 -22.24 -43.46 19.98
CA ARG A 5 -22.18 -43.05 18.57
C ARG A 5 -22.73 -41.64 18.38
N THR A 6 -23.75 -41.30 19.16
CA THR A 6 -24.37 -39.96 19.14
C THR A 6 -23.43 -38.93 19.74
N ALA A 7 -22.73 -39.28 20.82
CA ALA A 7 -21.71 -38.43 21.43
C ALA A 7 -20.52 -38.19 20.47
N LEU A 8 -20.01 -39.23 19.81
CA LEU A 8 -18.90 -39.14 18.85
C LEU A 8 -19.28 -38.35 17.59
N ALA A 9 -20.51 -38.52 17.10
CA ALA A 9 -21.03 -37.72 15.98
C ALA A 9 -21.11 -36.23 16.35
N GLY A 10 -21.55 -35.90 17.57
CA GLY A 10 -21.61 -34.53 18.07
C GLY A 10 -20.23 -33.86 18.20
N VAL A 11 -19.24 -34.59 18.71
CA VAL A 11 -17.86 -34.08 18.82
C VAL A 11 -17.23 -33.86 17.45
N THR A 12 -17.44 -34.79 16.51
CA THR A 12 -16.96 -34.65 15.12
C THR A 12 -17.64 -33.47 14.41
N ALA A 13 -18.93 -33.23 14.66
CA ALA A 13 -19.63 -32.09 14.08
C ALA A 13 -19.19 -30.74 14.66
N MET A 14 -18.85 -30.68 15.96
CA MET A 14 -18.41 -29.45 16.63
C MET A 14 -16.95 -29.09 16.39
N PHE A 15 -16.05 -30.09 16.30
CA PHE A 15 -14.61 -29.87 16.24
C PHE A 15 -13.94 -30.43 14.97
N GLY A 16 -14.63 -31.27 14.22
CA GLY A 16 -14.03 -32.00 13.10
C GLY A 16 -13.60 -31.09 11.96
N THR A 17 -14.34 -30.02 11.66
CA THR A 17 -14.02 -29.14 10.52
C THR A 17 -12.85 -28.18 10.79
N SER A 18 -12.67 -27.73 12.05
CA SER A 18 -11.65 -26.75 12.42
C SER A 18 -10.27 -27.37 12.66
N LEU A 19 -10.21 -28.64 13.12
CA LEU A 19 -8.96 -29.34 13.39
C LEU A 19 -8.46 -30.19 12.21
N PHE A 20 -9.36 -30.62 11.32
CA PHE A 20 -8.99 -31.53 10.22
C PHE A 20 -8.09 -30.85 9.19
N ALA A 21 -8.30 -29.59 8.86
CA ALA A 21 -7.49 -28.88 7.87
C ALA A 21 -5.99 -28.78 8.26
N PRO A 22 -5.60 -28.31 9.46
CA PRO A 22 -4.19 -28.26 9.85
C PRO A 22 -3.57 -29.66 10.02
N ILE A 23 -4.31 -30.65 10.54
CA ILE A 23 -3.81 -32.03 10.70
C ILE A 23 -3.63 -32.71 9.34
N ALA A 24 -4.57 -32.54 8.41
CA ALA A 24 -4.46 -33.07 7.06
C ALA A 24 -3.29 -32.41 6.29
N ARG A 25 -3.01 -31.12 6.51
CA ARG A 25 -1.81 -30.47 5.96
C ARG A 25 -0.52 -31.06 6.54
N ALA A 26 -0.45 -31.22 7.86
CA ALA A 26 0.72 -31.82 8.52
C ALA A 26 0.94 -33.30 8.13
N ALA A 27 -0.15 -34.04 7.88
CA ALA A 27 -0.11 -35.44 7.47
C ALA A 27 0.04 -35.65 5.96
N GLY A 28 0.15 -34.58 5.14
CA GLY A 28 0.26 -34.68 3.68
C GLY A 28 -1.02 -35.19 2.98
N LEU A 29 -2.15 -35.17 3.67
CA LEU A 29 -3.47 -35.61 3.19
C LEU A 29 -4.30 -34.46 2.62
N ALA A 30 -3.84 -33.22 2.79
CA ALA A 30 -4.49 -32.06 2.20
C ALA A 30 -4.34 -32.09 0.66
N PRO A 31 -5.41 -31.74 -0.10
CA PRO A 31 -5.30 -31.63 -1.54
C PRO A 31 -4.19 -30.63 -1.91
N ALA A 32 -3.45 -30.87 -2.99
CA ALA A 32 -2.30 -30.05 -3.38
C ALA A 32 -2.62 -28.54 -3.44
N ALA A 33 -3.86 -28.17 -3.83
CA ALA A 33 -4.34 -26.79 -3.82
C ALA A 33 -4.39 -26.14 -2.42
N ALA A 34 -4.62 -26.92 -1.36
CA ALA A 34 -4.58 -26.46 0.03
C ALA A 34 -3.16 -26.43 0.62
N LEU A 35 -2.18 -27.06 -0.05
CA LEU A 35 -0.76 -27.02 0.30
C LEU A 35 0.02 -25.98 -0.51
N ALA A 36 -0.53 -25.54 -1.64
CA ALA A 36 0.07 -24.49 -2.45
C ALA A 36 0.23 -23.20 -1.62
N PRO A 37 1.37 -22.49 -1.76
CA PRO A 37 1.47 -21.15 -1.22
C PRO A 37 0.32 -20.30 -1.78
N PRO A 38 -0.25 -19.37 -1.00
CA PRO A 38 -1.28 -18.48 -1.51
C PRO A 38 -0.74 -17.77 -2.75
N VAL A 39 -1.48 -17.85 -3.85
CA VAL A 39 -1.12 -17.16 -5.09
C VAL A 39 -1.24 -15.66 -4.84
N ILE A 40 -0.13 -14.94 -4.92
CA ILE A 40 -0.14 -13.47 -4.82
C ILE A 40 -0.88 -12.94 -6.04
N SER A 41 -1.95 -12.18 -5.81
CA SER A 41 -2.71 -11.56 -6.88
C SER A 41 -1.95 -10.38 -7.45
N GLU A 42 -1.24 -10.60 -8.56
CA GLU A 42 -0.60 -9.52 -9.35
C GLU A 42 -1.59 -8.79 -10.27
N GLY A 43 -2.87 -9.19 -10.24
CA GLY A 43 -3.92 -8.60 -11.05
C GLY A 43 -4.44 -7.26 -10.54
N LEU A 44 -5.44 -6.74 -11.24
CA LEU A 44 -6.14 -5.50 -10.89
C LEU A 44 -6.69 -5.51 -9.45
N PRO A 45 -6.96 -4.33 -8.86
CA PRO A 45 -7.67 -4.22 -7.58
C PRO A 45 -8.97 -5.04 -7.58
N SER A 46 -9.26 -5.74 -6.48
CA SER A 46 -10.47 -6.58 -6.35
C SER A 46 -11.76 -5.77 -6.47
N VAL A 47 -11.71 -4.50 -6.09
CA VAL A 47 -12.77 -3.50 -6.26
C VAL A 47 -12.17 -2.20 -6.77
N ALA A 48 -12.89 -1.48 -7.62
CA ALA A 48 -12.50 -0.14 -8.03
C ALA A 48 -12.68 0.82 -6.84
N VAL A 49 -11.56 1.31 -6.29
CA VAL A 49 -11.58 2.26 -5.16
C VAL A 49 -11.66 3.69 -5.69
N PHE A 50 -10.94 3.98 -6.78
CA PHE A 50 -10.86 5.31 -7.35
C PHE A 50 -11.63 5.43 -8.66
N THR A 51 -12.29 6.58 -8.83
CA THR A 51 -12.76 7.03 -10.15
C THR A 51 -11.55 7.33 -11.07
N PRO A 52 -11.73 7.38 -12.40
CA PRO A 52 -10.64 7.74 -13.31
C PRO A 52 -9.97 9.08 -12.97
N THR A 53 -10.76 10.07 -12.54
CA THR A 53 -10.25 11.39 -12.13
C THR A 53 -9.44 11.30 -10.83
N GLN A 54 -9.93 10.56 -9.83
CA GLN A 54 -9.20 10.33 -8.58
C GLN A 54 -7.91 9.56 -8.83
N ARG A 55 -7.90 8.59 -9.75
CA ARG A 55 -6.68 7.86 -10.13
C ARG A 55 -5.65 8.80 -10.78
N ALA A 56 -6.08 9.66 -11.69
CA ALA A 56 -5.21 10.67 -12.30
C ALA A 56 -4.63 11.64 -11.25
N LEU A 57 -5.45 12.06 -10.28
CA LEU A 57 -5.02 12.90 -9.18
C LEU A 57 -4.02 12.17 -8.25
N MET A 58 -4.33 10.93 -7.84
CA MET A 58 -3.44 10.09 -7.04
C MET A 58 -2.07 9.93 -7.72
N THR A 59 -2.05 9.68 -9.04
CA THR A 59 -0.82 9.61 -9.83
C THR A 59 -0.03 10.93 -9.77
N ALA A 60 -0.69 12.06 -10.05
CA ALA A 60 -0.04 13.36 -10.06
C ALA A 60 0.52 13.74 -8.67
N LEU A 61 -0.25 13.56 -7.61
CA LEU A 61 0.18 13.87 -6.24
C LEU A 61 1.29 12.95 -5.76
N SER A 62 1.29 11.66 -6.15
CA SER A 62 2.33 10.71 -5.73
C SER A 62 3.70 11.15 -6.23
N GLU A 63 3.78 11.64 -7.47
CA GLU A 63 5.01 12.19 -8.05
C GLU A 63 5.45 13.49 -7.36
N ARG A 64 4.53 14.25 -6.73
CA ARG A 64 4.93 15.42 -5.93
C ARG A 64 5.60 15.01 -4.62
N VAL A 65 5.22 13.87 -4.04
CA VAL A 65 5.81 13.38 -2.78
C VAL A 65 7.19 12.77 -3.03
N ILE A 66 7.35 11.94 -4.07
CA ILE A 66 8.64 11.38 -4.49
C ILE A 66 8.79 11.61 -5.99
N PRO A 67 9.33 12.76 -6.41
CA PRO A 67 9.53 13.07 -7.82
C PRO A 67 10.73 12.32 -8.40
N THR A 68 10.71 12.12 -9.71
CA THR A 68 11.89 11.68 -10.45
C THR A 68 13.02 12.72 -10.32
N THR A 69 14.19 12.27 -9.86
CA THR A 69 15.41 13.08 -9.74
C THR A 69 16.57 12.33 -10.40
N ASP A 70 17.63 11.99 -9.66
CA ASP A 70 18.69 11.10 -10.11
C ASP A 70 18.20 9.63 -10.18
N THR A 71 17.10 9.33 -9.49
CA THR A 71 16.41 8.03 -9.47
C THR A 71 14.96 8.18 -9.93
N PRO A 72 14.34 7.11 -10.48
CA PRO A 72 12.95 7.15 -10.91
C PRO A 72 11.99 7.43 -9.74
N GLY A 73 10.98 8.27 -9.98
CA GLY A 73 10.01 8.71 -8.96
C GLY A 73 8.87 7.72 -8.68
N ALA A 74 7.88 8.17 -7.91
CA ALA A 74 6.74 7.37 -7.46
C ALA A 74 5.93 6.74 -8.60
N ILE A 75 5.75 7.46 -9.72
CA ILE A 75 5.03 6.92 -10.88
C ILE A 75 5.79 5.75 -11.49
N ALA A 76 7.11 5.90 -11.70
CA ALA A 76 7.95 4.85 -12.26
C ALA A 76 8.02 3.62 -11.34
N ALA A 77 8.00 3.85 -10.02
CA ALA A 77 7.93 2.80 -9.00
C ALA A 77 6.55 2.12 -8.87
N GLY A 78 5.54 2.50 -9.67
CA GLY A 78 4.21 1.88 -9.66
C GLY A 78 3.37 2.21 -8.41
N VAL A 79 3.77 3.23 -7.63
CA VAL A 79 3.13 3.59 -6.37
C VAL A 79 1.62 3.86 -6.51
N PRO A 80 1.11 4.57 -7.52
CA PRO A 80 -0.33 4.83 -7.62
C PRO A 80 -1.18 3.56 -7.73
N ALA A 81 -0.69 2.57 -8.49
CA ALA A 81 -1.36 1.28 -8.66
C ALA A 81 -1.28 0.45 -7.37
N TYR A 82 -0.13 0.47 -6.69
CA TYR A 82 0.05 -0.14 -5.38
C TYR A 82 -0.96 0.40 -4.35
N ILE A 83 -1.13 1.73 -4.28
CA ILE A 83 -2.06 2.35 -3.32
C ILE A 83 -3.50 1.88 -3.56
N GLU A 84 -3.97 1.89 -4.80
CA GLU A 84 -5.33 1.44 -5.12
C GLU A 84 -5.53 -0.05 -4.81
N LYS A 85 -4.54 -0.89 -5.13
CA LYS A 85 -4.57 -2.34 -4.84
C LYS A 85 -4.58 -2.61 -3.34
N LEU A 86 -3.73 -1.93 -2.56
CA LEU A 86 -3.68 -2.03 -1.11
C LEU A 86 -5.01 -1.63 -0.48
N LEU A 87 -5.59 -0.50 -0.94
CA LEU A 87 -6.87 -0.03 -0.45
C LEU A 87 -8.00 -0.98 -0.84
N ALA A 88 -7.96 -1.63 -2.00
CA ALA A 88 -9.00 -2.56 -2.43
C ALA A 88 -8.96 -3.88 -1.65
N ASP A 89 -7.77 -4.45 -1.50
CA ASP A 89 -7.61 -5.87 -1.13
C ASP A 89 -7.27 -6.08 0.34
N TRP A 90 -6.68 -5.08 1.01
CA TRP A 90 -6.17 -5.22 2.37
C TRP A 90 -6.76 -4.22 3.37
N ALA A 91 -6.96 -2.97 2.96
CA ALA A 91 -7.43 -1.93 3.88
C ALA A 91 -8.88 -2.18 4.33
N LEU A 92 -9.15 -1.88 5.61
CA LEU A 92 -10.51 -1.89 6.13
C LEU A 92 -11.34 -0.80 5.44
N PRO A 93 -12.66 -0.97 5.31
CA PRO A 93 -13.52 0.02 4.67
C PRO A 93 -13.36 1.43 5.28
N GLY A 94 -13.13 1.53 6.59
CA GLY A 94 -12.91 2.81 7.29
C GLY A 94 -11.62 3.53 6.89
N ASP A 95 -10.57 2.80 6.53
CA ASP A 95 -9.26 3.38 6.17
C ASP A 95 -9.28 4.02 4.78
N ARG A 96 -10.22 3.60 3.93
CA ARG A 96 -10.40 4.14 2.56
C ARG A 96 -11.05 5.51 2.56
N VAL A 97 -11.92 5.77 3.54
CA VAL A 97 -12.72 7.00 3.65
C VAL A 97 -11.87 8.27 3.65
N PRO A 98 -10.85 8.43 4.52
CA PRO A 98 -10.04 9.65 4.53
C PRO A 98 -9.27 9.87 3.23
N ILE A 99 -8.83 8.79 2.55
CA ILE A 99 -8.11 8.90 1.28
C ILE A 99 -9.03 9.43 0.17
N VAL A 100 -10.19 8.82 -0.02
CA VAL A 100 -11.14 9.23 -1.07
C VAL A 100 -11.66 10.65 -0.79
N ALA A 101 -12.07 10.92 0.45
CA ALA A 101 -12.57 12.24 0.84
C ALA A 101 -11.51 13.35 0.66
N GLY A 102 -10.25 13.06 0.95
CA GLY A 102 -9.18 14.03 0.76
C GLY A 102 -8.84 14.29 -0.70
N LEU A 103 -8.90 13.28 -1.58
CA LEU A 103 -8.78 13.49 -3.03
C LEU A 103 -9.89 14.42 -3.55
N ASP A 104 -11.13 14.19 -3.12
CA ASP A 104 -12.27 15.04 -3.51
C ASP A 104 -12.13 16.46 -2.97
N ALA A 105 -11.64 16.61 -1.74
CA ALA A 105 -11.41 17.92 -1.12
C ALA A 105 -10.28 18.71 -1.83
N ILE A 106 -9.22 18.04 -2.25
CA ILE A 106 -8.14 18.65 -3.05
C ILE A 106 -8.65 19.06 -4.44
N GLU A 107 -9.43 18.21 -5.11
CA GLU A 107 -10.03 18.53 -6.39
C GLU A 107 -10.95 19.76 -6.27
N ALA A 108 -11.83 19.79 -5.27
CA ALA A 108 -12.69 20.94 -5.00
C ALA A 108 -11.89 22.21 -4.73
N ARG A 109 -10.81 22.12 -3.94
CA ARG A 109 -9.94 23.26 -3.65
C ARG A 109 -9.21 23.77 -4.89
N SER A 110 -8.74 22.88 -5.76
CA SER A 110 -8.11 23.26 -7.03
C SER A 110 -9.08 24.00 -7.95
N GLN A 111 -10.33 23.53 -8.05
CA GLN A 111 -11.36 24.21 -8.83
C GLN A 111 -11.70 25.59 -8.26
N GLN A 112 -11.68 25.73 -6.93
CA GLN A 112 -11.90 27.01 -6.26
C GLN A 112 -10.74 28.00 -6.52
N ASP A 113 -9.50 27.58 -6.31
CA ASP A 113 -8.34 28.48 -6.34
C ASP A 113 -7.81 28.72 -7.76
N TYR A 114 -7.81 27.68 -8.60
CA TYR A 114 -7.13 27.68 -9.89
C TYR A 114 -8.04 27.42 -11.10
N LYS A 115 -9.31 27.04 -10.88
CA LYS A 115 -10.29 26.77 -11.95
C LYS A 115 -9.86 25.67 -12.91
N VAL A 116 -9.03 24.75 -12.42
CA VAL A 116 -8.54 23.58 -13.16
C VAL A 116 -8.65 22.34 -12.28
N SER A 117 -8.73 21.18 -12.92
CA SER A 117 -8.66 19.91 -12.19
C SER A 117 -7.31 19.78 -11.50
N ALA A 118 -7.28 19.27 -10.28
CA ALA A 118 -6.06 19.17 -9.48
C ALA A 118 -5.01 18.29 -10.16
N ALA A 119 -5.45 17.25 -10.89
CA ALA A 119 -4.55 16.39 -11.67
C ALA A 119 -3.88 17.14 -12.84
N LYS A 120 -4.50 18.23 -13.33
CA LYS A 120 -3.99 19.07 -14.42
C LYS A 120 -3.40 20.39 -13.93
N ALA A 121 -3.43 20.64 -12.62
CA ALA A 121 -2.80 21.81 -12.02
C ALA A 121 -1.28 21.74 -12.24
N THR A 122 -0.63 22.91 -12.28
CA THR A 122 0.83 22.97 -12.39
C THR A 122 1.50 22.33 -11.16
N PRO A 123 2.76 21.88 -11.26
CA PRO A 123 3.48 21.29 -10.12
C PRO A 123 3.45 22.18 -8.87
N ALA A 124 3.68 23.49 -9.03
CA ALA A 124 3.64 24.44 -7.91
C ALA A 124 2.23 24.58 -7.28
N GLN A 125 1.18 24.47 -8.10
CA GLN A 125 -0.20 24.48 -7.60
C GLN A 125 -0.53 23.19 -6.84
N GLN A 126 -0.05 22.04 -7.32
CA GLN A 126 -0.21 20.76 -6.61
C GLN A 126 0.52 20.78 -5.26
N ASP A 127 1.74 21.33 -5.20
CA ASP A 127 2.48 21.51 -3.94
C ASP A 127 1.74 22.43 -2.97
N ALA A 128 1.16 23.52 -3.47
CA ALA A 128 0.37 24.43 -2.67
C ALA A 128 -0.88 23.73 -2.11
N LEU A 129 -1.58 22.92 -2.91
CA LEU A 129 -2.73 22.13 -2.46
C LEU A 129 -2.35 21.10 -1.39
N LEU A 130 -1.23 20.40 -1.57
CA LEU A 130 -0.71 19.46 -0.57
C LEU A 130 -0.29 20.18 0.72
N THR A 131 0.31 21.37 0.61
CA THR A 131 0.69 22.19 1.76
C THR A 131 -0.55 22.65 2.55
N LEU A 132 -1.61 23.07 1.84
CA LEU A 132 -2.88 23.43 2.47
C LEU A 132 -3.52 22.22 3.17
N ALA A 133 -3.47 21.04 2.55
CA ALA A 133 -3.94 19.80 3.16
C ALA A 133 -3.15 19.46 4.43
N MET A 134 -1.81 19.46 4.34
CA MET A 134 -0.89 19.23 5.45
C MET A 134 -1.17 20.16 6.65
N ASN A 135 -1.42 21.45 6.39
CA ASN A 135 -1.69 22.44 7.43
C ASN A 135 -3.15 22.43 7.93
N GLY A 136 -3.98 21.47 7.49
CA GLY A 136 -5.40 21.39 7.88
C GLY A 136 -6.27 22.55 7.36
N GLN A 137 -5.81 23.26 6.32
CA GLN A 137 -6.53 24.38 5.70
C GLN A 137 -7.52 23.91 4.61
N ILE A 138 -7.58 22.60 4.38
CA ILE A 138 -8.62 21.91 3.63
C ILE A 138 -9.36 21.01 4.63
N PRO A 139 -10.71 21.02 4.69
CA PRO A 139 -11.47 20.13 5.56
C PRO A 139 -11.09 18.66 5.34
N GLY A 140 -10.65 17.96 6.39
CA GLY A 140 -10.15 16.57 6.29
C GLY A 140 -8.78 16.43 5.60
N GLY A 141 -8.12 17.54 5.24
CA GLY A 141 -6.86 17.54 4.51
C GLY A 141 -5.67 17.00 5.31
N ALA A 142 -5.58 17.29 6.61
CA ALA A 142 -4.49 16.81 7.46
C ALA A 142 -4.46 15.28 7.60
N PRO A 143 -5.56 14.61 8.01
CA PRO A 143 -5.58 13.14 8.07
C PRO A 143 -5.41 12.49 6.70
N PHE A 144 -5.91 13.12 5.63
CA PHE A 144 -5.62 12.68 4.27
C PHE A 144 -4.12 12.73 3.97
N PHE A 145 -3.48 13.89 4.16
CA PHE A 145 -2.09 14.12 3.78
C PHE A 145 -1.15 13.17 4.51
N GLU A 146 -1.38 12.96 5.82
CA GLU A 146 -0.57 12.03 6.61
C GLU A 146 -0.66 10.60 6.06
N ALA A 147 -1.88 10.09 5.89
CA ALA A 147 -2.11 8.73 5.39
C ALA A 147 -1.61 8.56 3.94
N PHE A 148 -1.93 9.50 3.06
CA PHE A 148 -1.48 9.52 1.66
C PHE A 148 0.04 9.52 1.55
N ARG A 149 0.73 10.42 2.28
CA ARG A 149 2.20 10.49 2.27
C ARG A 149 2.82 9.20 2.78
N GLN A 150 2.28 8.61 3.85
CA GLN A 150 2.77 7.32 4.37
C GLN A 150 2.60 6.20 3.34
N LEU A 151 1.47 6.14 2.65
CA LEU A 151 1.22 5.15 1.59
C LEU A 151 2.17 5.31 0.41
N VAL A 152 2.48 6.55 0.01
CA VAL A 152 3.45 6.82 -1.06
C VAL A 152 4.86 6.39 -0.66
N ILE A 153 5.30 6.76 0.54
CA ILE A 153 6.62 6.38 1.07
C ILE A 153 6.72 4.87 1.19
N ALA A 154 5.71 4.21 1.76
CA ALA A 154 5.68 2.76 1.89
C ALA A 154 5.77 2.10 0.52
N GLY A 155 4.89 2.47 -0.42
CA GLY A 155 4.88 1.90 -1.77
C GLY A 155 6.20 2.08 -2.51
N TYR A 156 6.84 3.24 -2.39
CA TYR A 156 8.11 3.50 -3.04
C TYR A 156 9.26 2.69 -2.44
N TYR A 157 9.43 2.70 -1.12
CA TYR A 157 10.56 2.01 -0.47
C TYR A 157 10.37 0.49 -0.33
N THR A 158 9.20 -0.04 -0.67
CA THR A 158 8.99 -1.49 -0.89
C THR A 158 9.02 -1.87 -2.37
N SER A 159 9.24 -0.93 -3.28
CA SER A 159 9.40 -1.21 -4.72
C SER A 159 10.84 -1.61 -5.04
N GLU A 160 11.02 -2.32 -6.15
CA GLU A 160 12.35 -2.64 -6.68
C GLU A 160 13.19 -1.38 -6.91
N ILE A 161 12.60 -0.31 -7.47
CA ILE A 161 13.29 0.98 -7.70
C ILE A 161 13.78 1.58 -6.37
N GLY A 162 12.91 1.65 -5.36
CA GLY A 162 13.27 2.23 -4.07
C GLY A 162 14.30 1.39 -3.29
N MET A 163 14.29 0.07 -3.45
CA MET A 163 15.23 -0.83 -2.77
C MET A 163 16.58 -0.96 -3.47
N THR A 164 16.62 -0.91 -4.81
CA THR A 164 17.82 -1.24 -5.61
C THR A 164 18.50 -0.06 -6.26
N GLN A 165 17.78 1.04 -6.52
CA GLN A 165 18.30 2.21 -7.22
C GLN A 165 18.46 3.40 -6.29
N GLU A 166 17.43 3.70 -5.49
CA GLU A 166 17.50 4.77 -4.48
C GLU A 166 18.42 4.42 -3.31
N ARG A 167 18.38 3.14 -2.89
CA ARG A 167 19.21 2.60 -1.81
C ARG A 167 20.37 1.77 -2.34
N GLU A 168 21.38 1.61 -1.50
CA GLU A 168 22.48 0.69 -1.78
C GLU A 168 22.04 -0.73 -1.43
N TYR A 169 21.80 -1.55 -2.45
CA TYR A 169 21.31 -2.92 -2.24
C TYR A 169 22.43 -3.87 -1.83
N LEU A 170 22.33 -4.42 -0.62
CA LEU A 170 23.26 -5.38 -0.03
C LEU A 170 22.48 -6.60 0.46
N PRO A 171 22.18 -7.58 -0.41
CA PRO A 171 21.31 -8.72 -0.09
C PRO A 171 21.87 -9.64 1.00
N VAL A 172 23.19 -9.66 1.15
CA VAL A 172 23.90 -10.42 2.18
C VAL A 172 24.84 -9.47 2.91
N PRO A 173 24.37 -8.82 3.99
CA PRO A 173 25.23 -7.96 4.78
C PRO A 173 26.33 -8.81 5.44
N GLY A 174 27.57 -8.41 5.23
CA GLY A 174 28.73 -8.98 5.91
C GLY A 174 28.87 -8.43 7.33
N GLU A 175 30.10 -8.14 7.73
CA GLU A 175 30.38 -7.56 9.05
C GLU A 175 29.86 -6.12 9.16
N TYR A 176 29.31 -5.78 10.33
CA TYR A 176 28.89 -4.41 10.62
C TYR A 176 30.11 -3.50 10.88
N ASN A 177 30.22 -2.42 10.12
CA ASN A 177 31.24 -1.39 10.33
C ASN A 177 30.59 -0.06 10.73
N GLY A 178 30.54 0.23 12.03
CA GLY A 178 29.99 1.48 12.55
C GLY A 178 30.84 2.73 12.28
N ALA A 179 32.11 2.57 11.85
CA ALA A 179 33.00 3.66 11.48
C ALA A 179 33.04 3.90 9.95
N PHE A 180 32.17 3.23 9.19
CA PHE A 180 32.13 3.36 7.73
C PHE A 180 31.75 4.79 7.31
N PRO A 181 32.59 5.50 6.53
CA PRO A 181 32.28 6.88 6.16
C PRO A 181 31.09 6.96 5.20
N TYR A 182 30.04 7.69 5.59
CA TYR A 182 28.85 7.89 4.77
C TYR A 182 29.17 8.41 3.36
N SER A 183 30.19 9.27 3.23
CA SER A 183 30.63 9.88 1.98
C SER A 183 31.06 8.87 0.89
N GLN A 184 31.36 7.62 1.25
CA GLN A 184 31.73 6.59 0.28
C GLN A 184 30.51 5.99 -0.43
N VAL A 185 29.33 6.05 0.17
CA VAL A 185 28.10 5.42 -0.36
C VAL A 185 27.04 6.45 -0.70
N ASN A 186 26.93 7.53 0.11
CA ASN A 186 25.95 8.61 -0.04
C ASN A 186 24.49 8.13 -0.14
N LYS A 187 24.22 6.89 0.30
CA LYS A 187 22.92 6.22 0.27
C LYS A 187 22.75 5.39 1.53
N VAL A 188 21.50 5.06 1.83
CA VAL A 188 21.15 4.13 2.90
C VAL A 188 21.17 2.71 2.33
N TYR A 189 21.64 1.73 3.10
CA TYR A 189 21.62 0.33 2.69
C TYR A 189 20.22 -0.27 2.76
N SER A 190 19.91 -1.18 1.83
CA SER A 190 18.78 -2.09 1.88
C SER A 190 19.26 -3.54 1.84
N ALA A 191 18.61 -4.43 2.59
CA ALA A 191 18.75 -5.87 2.43
C ALA A 191 17.71 -6.41 1.45
#